data_AF-A0A6A3RIU8-F1
#
_entry.id   AF-A0A6A3RIU8-F1
#
_cell.length_a   1.000
_cell.length_b   1.000
_cell.length_c   1.000
_cell.angle_alpha   90.00
_cell.angle_beta   90.00
_cell.angle_gamma   90.00
#
_symmetry.space_group_name_H-M   'P 1'
#
loop_
_entity.id
_entity.type
_entity.pdbx_description
1 polymer ?
#
loop_
_entity_poly.entity_id
_entity_poly.type
_entity_poly.pdbx_seq_one_letter_code
_entity_poly.pdbx_strand_id
1 'polypeptide(L)' 'MANLIKPITSGHDLIALAAKCDLTTDAVLDSTEVTKPLPHDKTYLILQRPADMDIGHWTCVHNGKYFDSMGEGPPTK' A
#
# COMPACT_ATOMS: atom_id res chain seq x y z
N MET A 1 12.88 -19.94 17.04
CA MET A 1 12.31 -18.65 17.47
C MET A 1 11.58 -18.06 16.29
N ALA A 2 10.29 -17.74 16.41
CA ALA A 2 9.59 -17.02 15.35
C ALA A 2 10.21 -15.61 15.27
N ASN A 3 10.79 -15.26 14.12
CA ASN A 3 11.22 -13.89 13.84
C ASN A 3 9.97 -13.03 13.68
N LEU A 4 9.44 -12.54 14.80
CA LEU A 4 8.29 -11.66 14.79
C LEU A 4 8.67 -10.35 14.11
N ILE A 5 7.90 -9.98 13.10
CA ILE A 5 8.03 -8.69 12.42
C ILE A 5 7.30 -7.67 13.29
N LYS A 6 7.94 -6.53 13.57
CA LYS A 6 7.30 -5.44 14.29
C LYS A 6 6.01 -4.99 13.57
N PRO A 7 5.01 -4.46 14.28
CA PRO A 7 3.86 -3.84 13.65
C PRO A 7 4.30 -2.75 12.67
N ILE A 8 3.62 -2.70 11.52
CA ILE A 8 3.83 -1.69 10.49
C ILE A 8 3.04 -0.43 10.88
N THR A 9 3.74 0.68 11.09
CA THR A 9 3.09 1.94 11.50
C THR A 9 3.33 3.09 10.52
N SER A 10 4.07 2.86 9.42
CA SER A 10 4.39 3.87 8.43
C SER A 10 4.75 3.28 7.05
N GLY A 11 4.75 4.13 6.01
CA GLY A 11 5.21 3.74 4.68
C GLY A 11 6.69 3.31 4.63
N HIS A 12 7.55 3.92 5.45
CA HIS A 12 8.96 3.50 5.58
C HIS A 12 9.10 2.06 6.07
N ASP A 13 8.22 1.64 7.00
CA ASP A 13 8.22 0.26 7.50
C ASP A 13 7.78 -0.74 6.42
N LEU A 14 6.85 -0.34 5.56
CA LEU A 14 6.43 -1.15 4.41
C LEU A 14 7.56 -1.35 3.41
N ILE A 15 8.31 -0.30 3.09
CA ILE A 15 9.46 -0.39 2.20
C ILE A 15 10.53 -1.32 2.79
N ALA A 16 10.83 -1.17 4.09
CA ALA A 16 11.77 -2.04 4.78
C ALA A 16 11.29 -3.50 4.83
N LEU A 17 9.98 -3.74 4.97
CA LEU A 17 9.40 -5.07 4.93
C LEU A 17 9.47 -5.67 3.52
N ALA A 18 9.13 -4.90 2.48
CA ALA A 18 9.22 -5.35 1.09
C ALA A 18 10.65 -5.79 0.73
N ALA A 19 11.65 -4.98 1.11
CA ALA A 19 13.05 -5.32 0.92
C ALA A 19 13.47 -6.61 1.66
N LYS A 20 12.96 -6.86 2.87
CA LYS A 20 13.20 -8.11 3.61
C LYS A 20 12.57 -9.34 2.97
N CYS A 21 11.52 -9.14 2.17
CA CYS A 21 10.83 -10.20 1.44
C CYS A 21 11.29 -10.34 -0.01
N ASP A 22 12.36 -9.65 -0.41
CA ASP A 22 12.85 -9.58 -1.80
C ASP A 22 11.77 -9.11 -2.81
N LEU A 23 10.87 -8.23 -2.35
CA LEU A 23 9.83 -7.61 -3.17
C LEU A 23 10.24 -6.20 -3.59
N THR A 24 9.92 -5.86 -4.85
CA THR A 24 10.12 -4.50 -5.39
C THR A 24 8.79 -3.76 -5.40
N THR A 25 8.76 -2.55 -4.85
CA THR A 25 7.65 -1.61 -4.93
C THR A 25 8.08 -0.37 -5.69
N ASP A 26 7.26 0.11 -6.63
CA ASP A 26 7.57 1.29 -7.44
C ASP A 26 7.32 2.59 -6.67
N ALA A 27 6.25 2.63 -5.89
CA ALA A 27 5.95 3.77 -5.02
C ALA A 27 5.06 3.38 -3.84
N VAL A 28 5.19 4.16 -2.77
CA VAL A 28 4.26 4.20 -1.64
C VAL A 28 3.56 5.55 -1.70
N LEU A 29 2.24 5.55 -1.80
CA LEU A 29 1.41 6.72 -2.06
C LEU A 29 0.35 6.89 -0.98
N ASP A 30 -0.06 8.11 -0.72
CA ASP A 30 -1.35 8.41 -0.11
C ASP A 30 -2.44 8.44 -1.20
N SER A 31 -3.67 8.04 -0.86
CA SER A 31 -4.83 8.12 -1.76
C SER A 31 -5.00 9.51 -2.41
N THR A 32 -4.65 10.58 -1.71
CA THR A 32 -4.70 11.97 -2.21
C THR A 32 -3.70 12.25 -3.33
N GLU A 33 -2.62 11.48 -3.44
CA GLU A 33 -1.60 11.61 -4.50
C GLU A 33 -2.04 10.93 -5.80
N VAL A 34 -3.04 10.03 -5.74
CA VAL A 34 -3.57 9.28 -6.88
C VAL A 34 -4.59 10.14 -7.65
N THR A 35 -4.07 11.13 -8.38
CA THR A 35 -4.90 12.07 -9.18
C THR A 35 -5.21 11.57 -10.58
N LYS A 36 -4.55 10.49 -11.02
CA LYS A 36 -4.68 9.88 -12.35
C LYS A 36 -4.59 8.36 -12.24
N PRO A 37 -5.12 7.61 -13.22
CA PRO A 37 -4.95 6.16 -13.28
C PRO A 37 -3.47 5.78 -13.19
N LEU A 38 -3.16 4.83 -12.31
CA LEU A 38 -1.81 4.33 -12.12
C LEU A 38 -1.41 3.41 -13.29
N PRO A 39 -0.14 3.44 -13.73
CA PRO A 39 0.40 2.48 -14.69
C PRO A 39 0.12 1.01 -14.32
N HIS A 40 -0.24 0.20 -15.31
CA HIS A 40 -0.64 -1.20 -15.12
C HIS A 40 0.55 -2.18 -15.02
N ASP A 41 1.79 -1.73 -15.15
CA ASP A 41 3.01 -2.54 -15.15
C ASP A 41 3.83 -2.39 -13.86
N LYS A 42 3.24 -1.75 -12.84
CA LYS A 42 3.92 -1.32 -11.63
C LYS A 42 3.23 -1.80 -10.36
N THR A 43 3.95 -1.70 -9.25
CA THR A 43 3.52 -2.10 -7.91
C THR A 43 3.46 -0.89 -6.98
N TYR A 44 2.27 -0.59 -6.47
CA TYR A 44 1.99 0.54 -5.60
C TYR A 44 1.44 0.06 -4.27
N LEU A 45 1.95 0.62 -3.17
CA LEU A 45 1.30 0.54 -1.88
C LEU A 45 0.59 1.86 -1.63
N ILE A 46 -0.72 1.82 -1.36
CA ILE A 46 -1.55 3.01 -1.28
C ILE A 46 -2.16 3.08 0.11
N LEU A 47 -1.96 4.19 0.82
CA LEU A 47 -2.62 4.49 2.07
C LEU A 47 -3.98 5.10 1.76
N GLN A 48 -5.04 4.35 2.03
CA GLN A 48 -6.40 4.84 2.04
C GLN A 48 -6.67 5.49 3.39
N ARG A 49 -6.87 6.80 3.38
CA ARG A 49 -7.10 7.57 4.60
C ARG A 49 -8.21 8.58 4.36
N PRO A 50 -9.27 8.58 5.20
CA PRO A 50 -10.22 9.68 5.21
C PRO A 50 -9.50 10.99 5.51
N ALA A 51 -9.91 12.08 4.85
CA ALA A 51 -9.42 13.41 5.21
C ALA A 51 -9.56 13.60 6.73
N ASP A 52 -8.50 14.11 7.36
CA ASP A 52 -8.43 14.43 8.80
C ASP A 52 -8.30 13.24 9.77
N MET A 53 -7.88 12.04 9.33
CA MET A 53 -7.51 10.94 10.23
C MET A 53 -6.01 10.62 10.22
N ASP A 54 -5.44 10.33 11.39
CA ASP A 54 -4.04 9.86 11.51
C ASP A 54 -3.88 8.38 11.14
N ILE A 55 -4.98 7.61 11.15
CA ILE A 55 -4.99 6.18 10.87
C ILE A 55 -5.64 5.96 9.52
N GLY A 56 -5.04 5.07 8.73
CA GLY A 56 -5.57 4.66 7.43
C GLY A 56 -5.39 3.17 7.20
N HIS A 57 -5.90 2.72 6.07
CA HIS A 57 -5.86 1.34 5.62
C HIS A 57 -4.91 1.21 4.43
N TRP A 58 -4.03 0.21 4.46
CA TRP A 58 -3.08 0.00 3.37
C TRP A 58 -3.64 -0.96 2.34
N THR A 59 -3.54 -0.57 1.08
CA THR A 59 -3.99 -1.37 -0.07
C THR A 59 -2.85 -1.47 -1.08
N CYS A 60 -2.96 -2.41 -2.01
CA CYS A 60 -1.90 -2.67 -2.99
C CYS A 60 -2.49 -2.69 -4.40
N VAL A 61 -1.77 -2.10 -5.34
CA VAL A 61 -2.01 -2.30 -6.78
C VAL A 61 -0.77 -2.94 -7.37
N HIS A 62 -0.91 -4.13 -7.92
CA HIS A 62 0.18 -4.81 -8.62
C HIS A 62 -0.28 -5.22 -10.00
N ASN A 63 0.42 -4.75 -11.03
CA ASN A 63 0.10 -5.05 -12.42
C ASN A 63 -1.36 -4.74 -12.79
N GLY A 64 -1.86 -3.59 -12.34
CA GLY A 64 -3.25 -3.15 -12.52
C GLY A 64 -4.29 -3.94 -11.71
N LYS A 65 -3.87 -4.91 -10.88
CA LYS A 65 -4.76 -5.65 -9.98
C LYS A 65 -4.77 -5.01 -8.61
N TYR A 66 -5.95 -4.69 -8.11
CA TYR A 66 -6.15 -4.17 -6.78
C TYR A 66 -6.24 -5.31 -5.76
N PHE A 67 -5.61 -5.12 -4.61
CA PHE A 67 -5.66 -6.01 -3.47
C PHE A 67 -5.95 -5.23 -2.19
N ASP A 68 -6.90 -5.75 -1.43
CA ASP A 68 -7.30 -5.27 -0.12
C ASP A 68 -7.38 -6.46 0.84
N SER A 69 -6.75 -6.35 2.01
CA SER A 69 -6.74 -7.45 2.99
C SER A 69 -8.11 -7.72 3.61
N MET A 70 -9.04 -6.76 3.56
CA MET A 70 -10.42 -6.88 4.01
C MET A 70 -11.35 -7.41 2.92
N GLY A 71 -10.83 -7.62 1.70
CA GLY A 71 -11.63 -8.09 0.55
C GLY A 71 -12.49 -7.01 -0.09
N GLU A 72 -12.24 -5.74 0.21
CA GLU A 72 -12.95 -4.62 -0.41
C GLU A 72 -12.45 -4.36 -1.84
N GLY A 73 -13.34 -3.86 -2.69
CA GLY A 73 -12.99 -3.43 -4.05
C GLY A 73 -12.19 -2.13 -4.07
N PRO A 74 -11.60 -1.76 -5.22
CA PRO A 74 -10.92 -0.48 -5.36
C PRO A 74 -11.88 0.69 -5.08
N PRO A 75 -11.40 1.78 -4.47
CA PRO A 75 -12.19 2.99 -4.32
C PRO A 75 -12.73 3.46 -5.68
N THR A 76 -13.99 3.86 -5.72
CA THR A 76 -14.68 4.30 -6.95
C THR A 76 -14.81 5.82 -7.06
N LYS A 77 -14.25 6.56 -6.10
CA LYS A 77 -14.36 8.01 -5.97
C LYS A 77 -13.03 8.70 -6.19
#